data_AF-X1TBD8-F1
#
_entry.id   AF-X1TBD8-F1
#
_cell.length_a   1.000
_cell.length_b   1.000
_cell.length_c   1.000
_cell.angle_alpha   90.00
_cell.angle_beta   90.00
_cell.angle_gamma   90.00
#
_symmetry.space_group_name_H-M   'P 1'
#
loop_
_entity.id
_entity.type
_entity.pdbx_description
1 polymer ?
#
loop_
_entity_poly.entity_id
_entity_poly.type
_entity_poly.pdbx_seq_one_letter_code
_entity_poly.pdbx_strand_id
1 'polypeptide(L)'
;LCLRAVWGAFYFFEGWGRTSGYYQSDSLVRYIFNHYGKDKIARILAHLRRQPLFQFSTEFALASDELSFYPTSHLLSFNQTLEEILGKDSFLLYSEWREWIRERYKGKEDFYDDSLREGELLTYQGRRNQHPVFSPSGDMLAFASNRGYDYAIFDLYLMDIESREVKRLKRGINPFVSFSPDGERILYSKTKFYSPKGTFLSDLYLFDIEKNKEERLTYGLRADQASFSPHGEKIVFVKQQGGNSNLYLLDIHSNEVSPLTHDDDGLVQNFSPSFSPDGERIVF
;
A
#
# COMPACT_ATOMS: atom_id res chain seq x y z
N LEU A 1 30.84 -12.50 8.78
CA LEU A 1 29.77 -12.77 9.77
C LEU A 1 28.80 -11.60 9.74
N CYS A 2 27.51 -11.91 9.55
CA CYS A 2 26.47 -11.01 9.07
C CYS A 2 26.07 -9.96 10.12
N LEU A 3 26.24 -8.67 9.81
CA LEU A 3 25.59 -7.56 10.50
C LEU A 3 24.16 -7.45 9.97
N ARG A 4 23.21 -8.11 10.64
CA ARG A 4 21.76 -7.93 10.45
C ARG A 4 21.07 -7.80 11.81
N ALA A 5 21.19 -6.61 12.38
CA ALA A 5 20.28 -6.02 13.35
C ALA A 5 20.73 -4.56 13.36
N VAL A 6 19.96 -3.60 12.89
CA VAL A 6 18.86 -3.03 13.63
C VAL A 6 18.19 -1.99 12.73
N TRP A 7 16.94 -2.23 12.35
CA TRP A 7 15.94 -1.22 11.97
C TRP A 7 14.58 -1.93 12.04
N GLY A 8 13.86 -1.79 13.16
CA GLY A 8 12.70 -2.65 13.40
C GLY A 8 11.73 -2.15 14.47
N ALA A 9 11.43 -0.86 14.51
CA ALA A 9 10.13 -0.45 15.04
C ALA A 9 9.09 -0.78 13.95
N PHE A 10 8.24 -1.78 14.20
CA PHE A 10 7.12 -2.25 13.36
C PHE A 10 7.39 -3.17 12.14
N TYR A 11 8.55 -3.80 11.99
CA TYR A 11 8.75 -4.84 10.96
C TYR A 11 9.14 -6.17 11.59
N PHE A 12 8.16 -6.88 12.14
CA PHE A 12 8.38 -8.13 12.89
C PHE A 12 8.05 -9.41 12.13
N PHE A 13 7.80 -9.36 10.82
CA PHE A 13 7.41 -10.56 10.09
C PHE A 13 8.00 -10.60 8.68
N GLU A 14 8.49 -11.77 8.29
CA GLU A 14 8.88 -12.12 6.91
C GLU A 14 7.68 -12.18 5.96
N GLY A 15 6.85 -11.14 5.97
CA GLY A 15 5.84 -10.91 4.96
C GLY A 15 6.41 -9.98 3.90
N TRP A 16 6.60 -10.47 2.68
CA TRP A 16 6.93 -9.63 1.53
C TRP A 16 5.76 -8.68 1.23
N GLY A 17 5.74 -7.51 1.86
CA GLY A 17 4.76 -6.46 1.57
C GLY A 17 4.43 -5.54 2.76
N ARG A 18 4.10 -4.27 2.46
CA ARG A 18 3.58 -3.31 3.46
C ARG A 18 2.23 -3.74 4.07
N THR A 19 1.47 -4.59 3.37
CA THR A 19 0.16 -5.08 3.82
C THR A 19 0.28 -6.25 4.81
N SER A 20 1.24 -7.16 4.65
CA SER A 20 1.45 -8.29 5.58
C SER A 20 1.86 -7.83 6.97
N GLY A 21 2.68 -6.79 7.08
CA GLY A 21 3.07 -6.21 8.38
C GLY A 21 1.90 -5.59 9.16
N TYR A 22 0.91 -5.01 8.47
CA TYR A 22 -0.24 -4.35 9.09
C TYR A 22 -1.22 -5.34 9.75
N TYR A 23 -1.54 -6.45 9.08
CA TYR A 23 -2.44 -7.47 9.63
C TYR A 23 -1.78 -8.35 10.71
N GLN A 24 -0.49 -8.64 10.57
CA GLN A 24 0.25 -9.41 11.57
C GLN A 24 0.50 -8.58 12.85
N SER A 25 0.65 -7.25 12.73
CA SER A 25 0.73 -6.38 13.91
C SER A 25 -0.61 -6.23 14.65
N ASP A 26 -1.75 -6.12 13.95
CA ASP A 26 -3.06 -6.06 14.63
C ASP A 26 -3.37 -7.36 15.39
N SER A 27 -3.15 -8.52 14.75
CA SER A 27 -3.41 -9.81 15.39
C SER A 27 -2.49 -10.11 16.57
N LEU A 28 -1.22 -9.68 16.52
CA LEU A 28 -0.30 -9.75 17.68
C LEU A 28 -0.75 -8.79 18.80
N VAL A 29 -1.15 -7.57 18.49
CA VAL A 29 -1.69 -6.61 19.47
C VAL A 29 -2.93 -7.18 20.15
N ARG A 30 -3.86 -7.77 19.38
CA ARG A 30 -5.04 -8.45 19.93
C ARG A 30 -4.66 -9.62 20.82
N TYR A 31 -3.67 -10.42 20.44
CA TYR A 31 -3.17 -11.50 21.27
C TYR A 31 -2.65 -10.98 22.61
N ILE A 32 -1.82 -9.93 22.59
CA ILE A 32 -1.28 -9.29 23.80
C ILE A 32 -2.43 -8.75 24.68
N PHE A 33 -3.40 -8.05 24.09
CA PHE A 33 -4.56 -7.53 24.81
C PHE A 33 -5.40 -8.62 25.47
N ASN A 34 -5.66 -9.71 24.76
CA ASN A 34 -6.52 -10.78 25.24
C ASN A 34 -5.86 -11.64 26.32
N HIS A 35 -4.53 -11.81 26.29
CA HIS A 35 -3.83 -12.73 27.21
C HIS A 35 -3.06 -12.04 28.32
N TYR A 36 -2.62 -10.80 28.10
CA TYR A 36 -1.75 -10.07 29.04
C TYR A 36 -2.38 -8.77 29.55
N GLY A 37 -3.45 -8.28 28.90
CA GLY A 37 -4.20 -7.09 29.31
C GLY A 37 -4.02 -5.89 28.37
N LYS A 38 -5.03 -5.02 28.35
CA LYS A 38 -5.06 -3.83 27.46
C LYS A 38 -4.00 -2.78 27.84
N ASP A 39 -3.53 -2.76 29.08
CA ASP A 39 -2.49 -1.82 29.56
C ASP A 39 -1.10 -2.18 29.03
N LYS A 40 -0.87 -3.43 28.62
CA LYS A 40 0.48 -3.94 28.31
C LYS A 40 1.12 -3.27 27.11
N ILE A 41 0.37 -2.99 26.05
CA ILE A 41 0.90 -2.25 24.91
C ILE A 41 1.33 -0.84 25.33
N ALA A 42 0.51 -0.14 26.12
CA ALA A 42 0.86 1.18 26.62
C ALA A 42 2.13 1.14 27.49
N ARG A 43 2.29 0.11 28.32
CA ARG A 43 3.49 -0.11 29.13
C ARG A 43 4.72 -0.43 28.28
N ILE A 44 4.59 -1.27 27.25
CA ILE A 44 5.67 -1.60 26.30
C ILE A 44 6.17 -0.31 25.63
N LEU A 45 5.24 0.48 25.09
CA LEU A 45 5.57 1.75 24.46
C LEU A 45 6.20 2.75 25.46
N ALA A 46 5.69 2.81 26.69
CA ALA A 46 6.23 3.68 27.73
C ALA A 46 7.65 3.27 28.17
N HIS A 47 7.92 1.96 28.27
CA HIS A 47 9.23 1.45 28.65
C HIS A 47 10.25 1.65 27.53
N LEU A 48 9.91 1.37 26.27
CA LEU A 48 10.78 1.65 25.12
C LEU A 48 11.19 3.12 25.06
N ARG A 49 10.26 4.05 25.34
CA ARG A 49 10.54 5.49 25.37
C ARG A 49 11.48 5.91 26.50
N ARG A 50 11.63 5.10 27.54
CA ARG A 50 12.49 5.38 28.70
C ARG A 50 13.88 4.76 28.59
N GLN A 51 14.11 3.89 27.62
CA GLN A 51 15.43 3.31 27.42
C GLN A 51 16.42 4.41 26.97
N PRO A 52 17.66 4.40 27.51
CA PRO A 52 18.65 5.39 27.16
C PRO A 52 19.04 5.24 25.68
N LEU A 53 19.12 6.35 24.95
CA LEU A 53 19.56 6.36 23.55
C LEU A 53 21.09 6.30 23.41
N PHE A 54 21.80 6.59 24.49
CA PHE A 54 23.26 6.57 24.57
C PHE A 54 23.68 5.79 25.81
N GLN A 55 24.73 5.00 25.66
CA GLN A 55 25.44 4.37 26.76
C GLN A 55 26.88 4.87 26.77
N PHE A 56 27.49 4.97 27.93
CA PHE A 56 28.91 5.31 28.03
C PHE A 56 29.72 4.02 27.97
N SER A 57 30.68 3.99 27.07
CA SER A 57 31.61 2.87 26.94
C SER A 57 33.00 3.31 27.37
N THR A 58 33.69 2.40 28.03
CA THR A 58 35.05 2.60 28.50
C THR A 58 35.93 1.55 27.85
N GLU A 59 37.01 2.01 27.22
CA GLU A 59 37.99 1.14 26.59
C GLU A 59 39.34 1.35 27.28
N PHE A 60 39.95 0.26 27.74
CA PHE A 60 41.26 0.27 28.39
C PHE A 60 42.27 -0.44 27.49
N ALA A 61 43.24 0.32 26.99
CA ALA A 61 44.29 -0.21 26.13
C ALA A 61 45.44 -0.76 26.99
N LEU A 62 45.48 -2.08 27.15
CA LEU A 62 46.50 -2.79 27.95
C LEU A 62 47.95 -2.54 27.52
N ALA A 63 48.17 -2.10 26.28
CA ALA A 63 49.49 -1.85 25.73
C ALA A 63 50.01 -0.42 25.99
N SER A 64 49.12 0.54 26.23
CA SER A 64 49.46 1.95 26.44
C SER A 64 49.05 2.50 27.82
N ASP A 65 48.40 1.67 28.65
CA ASP A 65 47.75 2.08 29.91
C ASP A 65 46.78 3.27 29.75
N GLU A 66 46.23 3.46 28.55
CA GLU A 66 45.29 4.54 28.26
C GLU A 66 43.84 4.11 28.50
N LEU A 67 43.08 5.02 29.11
CA LEU A 67 41.65 4.87 29.38
C LEU A 67 40.87 5.87 28.55
N SER A 68 40.05 5.38 27.63
CA SER A 68 39.18 6.20 26.77
C SER A 68 37.71 6.09 27.19
N PHE A 69 37.02 7.22 27.21
CA PHE A 69 35.58 7.31 27.46
C PHE A 69 34.88 7.95 26.27
N TYR A 70 33.90 7.26 25.70
CA TYR A 70 33.12 7.82 24.60
C TYR A 70 31.66 7.34 24.67
N PRO A 71 30.70 8.20 24.30
CA PRO A 71 29.32 7.78 24.18
C PRO A 71 29.16 6.87 22.96
N THR A 72 28.48 5.74 23.14
CA THR A 72 28.04 4.88 22.04
C THR A 72 26.52 4.89 21.95
N SER A 73 26.00 4.71 20.73
CA SER A 73 24.56 4.58 20.55
C SER A 73 24.07 3.29 21.22
N HIS A 74 23.01 3.40 22.01
CA HIS A 74 22.34 2.25 22.58
C HIS A 74 21.06 2.00 21.77
N LEU A 75 20.99 0.82 21.15
CA LEU A 75 19.84 0.44 20.34
C LEU A 75 18.73 -0.03 21.26
N LEU A 76 17.52 0.50 21.07
CA LEU A 76 16.35 0.12 21.86
C LEU A 76 16.19 -1.41 21.86
N SER A 77 16.18 -1.99 23.06
CA SER A 77 16.00 -3.42 23.27
C SER A 77 14.52 -3.73 23.46
N PHE A 78 13.89 -4.15 22.35
CA PHE A 78 12.52 -4.64 22.39
C PHE A 78 12.42 -5.93 23.22
N ASN A 79 13.40 -6.82 23.11
CA ASN A 79 13.41 -8.09 23.83
C ASN A 79 13.42 -7.88 25.35
N GLN A 80 14.31 -6.99 25.84
CA GLN A 80 14.34 -6.61 27.25
C GLN A 80 13.00 -6.02 27.70
N THR A 81 12.39 -5.16 26.88
CA THR A 81 11.08 -4.58 27.21
C THR A 81 10.00 -5.66 27.40
N LEU A 82 9.96 -6.65 26.50
CA LEU A 82 9.00 -7.74 26.57
C LEU A 82 9.25 -8.62 27.80
N GLU A 83 10.51 -8.94 28.10
CA GLU A 83 10.88 -9.70 29.29
C GLU A 83 10.44 -8.98 30.57
N GLU A 84 10.66 -7.67 30.67
CA GLU A 84 10.29 -6.90 31.85
C GLU A 84 8.78 -6.73 32.03
N ILE A 85 8.00 -6.63 30.93
CA ILE A 85 6.58 -6.28 31.00
C ILE A 85 5.65 -7.49 30.89
N LEU A 86 6.03 -8.44 30.04
CA LEU A 86 5.29 -9.65 29.75
C LEU A 86 5.92 -10.89 30.42
N GLY A 87 7.15 -10.79 30.92
CA GLY A 87 7.87 -11.94 31.47
C GLY A 87 8.39 -12.90 30.40
N LYS A 88 8.44 -12.48 29.14
CA LYS A 88 8.76 -13.34 27.99
C LYS A 88 9.62 -12.62 26.98
N ASP A 89 10.58 -13.35 26.42
CA ASP A 89 11.32 -12.89 25.26
C ASP A 89 10.42 -12.89 24.00
N SER A 90 10.93 -12.24 22.95
CA SER A 90 10.27 -12.11 21.65
C SER A 90 10.04 -13.45 20.94
N PHE A 91 10.92 -14.43 21.14
CA PHE A 91 10.80 -15.75 20.51
C PHE A 91 9.63 -16.55 21.10
N LEU A 92 9.54 -16.59 22.43
CA LEU A 92 8.47 -17.25 23.15
C LEU A 92 7.12 -16.57 22.86
N LEU A 93 7.08 -15.24 22.92
CA LEU A 93 5.88 -14.47 22.60
C LEU A 93 5.39 -14.75 21.17
N TYR A 94 6.31 -14.78 20.21
CA TYR A 94 5.98 -15.10 18.81
C TYR A 94 5.48 -16.54 18.65
N SER A 95 6.13 -17.50 19.30
CA SER A 95 5.72 -18.91 19.25
C SER A 95 4.28 -19.08 19.78
N GLU A 96 3.98 -18.49 20.93
CA GLU A 96 2.64 -18.57 21.53
C GLU A 96 1.59 -17.84 20.71
N TRP A 97 1.92 -16.66 20.17
CA TRP A 97 1.03 -15.95 19.26
C TRP A 97 0.73 -16.79 18.01
N ARG A 98 1.73 -17.45 17.42
CA ARG A 98 1.51 -18.32 16.25
C ARG A 98 0.61 -19.51 16.59
N GLU A 99 0.84 -20.18 17.70
CA GLU A 99 -0.03 -21.29 18.13
C GLU A 99 -1.45 -20.80 18.43
N TRP A 100 -1.59 -19.63 19.06
CA TRP A 100 -2.89 -19.01 19.26
C TRP A 100 -3.62 -18.70 17.95
N ILE A 101 -2.92 -18.17 16.95
CA ILE A 101 -3.49 -17.98 15.60
C ILE A 101 -3.91 -19.32 15.02
N ARG A 102 -3.04 -20.34 15.03
CA ARG A 102 -3.37 -21.67 14.50
C ARG A 102 -4.61 -22.24 15.14
N GLU A 103 -4.70 -22.27 16.47
CA GLU A 103 -5.87 -22.78 17.19
C GLU A 103 -7.12 -21.92 16.94
N ARG A 104 -7.00 -20.58 16.87
CA ARG A 104 -8.13 -19.68 16.59
C ARG A 104 -8.79 -19.94 15.22
N TYR A 105 -8.00 -20.39 14.25
CA TYR A 105 -8.45 -20.68 12.88
C TYR A 105 -8.51 -22.20 12.60
N LYS A 106 -8.19 -23.05 13.56
CA LYS A 106 -8.29 -24.50 13.43
C LYS A 106 -9.75 -24.92 13.29
N GLY A 107 -10.06 -25.73 12.27
CA GLY A 107 -11.44 -26.15 11.98
C GLY A 107 -12.36 -25.03 11.49
N LYS A 108 -11.87 -23.79 11.42
CA LYS A 108 -12.35 -22.79 10.47
C LYS A 108 -11.56 -23.04 9.21
N GLU A 109 -11.85 -24.15 8.55
CA GLU A 109 -11.61 -24.20 7.12
C GLU A 109 -12.18 -22.88 6.60
N ASP A 110 -11.35 -22.09 5.91
CA ASP A 110 -11.91 -21.00 5.12
C ASP A 110 -13.12 -21.62 4.40
N PHE A 111 -14.23 -20.89 4.30
CA PHE A 111 -15.32 -21.31 3.43
C PHE A 111 -14.75 -21.35 2.00
N TYR A 112 -13.98 -22.38 1.70
CA TYR A 112 -13.65 -22.81 0.38
C TYR A 112 -14.95 -23.40 -0.08
N ASP A 113 -15.78 -22.53 -0.65
CA ASP A 113 -16.85 -22.99 -1.52
C ASP A 113 -16.18 -23.97 -2.50
N ASP A 114 -16.65 -25.22 -2.55
CA ASP A 114 -16.17 -26.22 -3.50
C ASP A 114 -16.34 -25.74 -4.97
N SER A 115 -17.02 -24.61 -5.19
CA SER A 115 -17.08 -23.87 -6.45
C SER A 115 -15.82 -23.05 -6.78
N LEU A 116 -14.89 -22.84 -5.84
CA LEU A 116 -13.66 -22.09 -6.07
C LEU A 116 -12.75 -22.83 -7.04
N ARG A 117 -12.72 -22.32 -8.26
CA ARG A 117 -11.80 -22.78 -9.29
C ARG A 117 -10.39 -22.27 -8.97
N GLU A 118 -9.39 -23.14 -9.08
CA GLU A 118 -8.00 -22.70 -9.08
C GLU A 118 -7.82 -21.65 -10.18
N GLY A 119 -7.28 -20.49 -9.80
CA GLY A 119 -7.02 -19.40 -10.72
C GLY A 119 -5.88 -19.77 -11.68
N GLU A 120 -6.02 -19.38 -12.95
CA GLU A 120 -4.95 -19.50 -13.93
C GLU A 120 -3.96 -18.33 -13.77
N LEU A 121 -2.67 -18.63 -13.71
CA LEU A 121 -1.63 -17.60 -13.68
C LEU A 121 -1.51 -16.92 -15.06
N LEU A 122 -1.91 -15.65 -15.16
CA LEU A 122 -1.85 -14.92 -16.44
C LEU A 122 -0.44 -14.37 -16.75
N THR A 123 0.36 -14.04 -15.75
CA THR A 123 1.76 -13.59 -15.94
C THR A 123 2.62 -13.78 -14.70
N TYR A 124 3.88 -14.18 -14.91
CA TYR A 124 4.91 -14.29 -13.87
C TYR A 124 5.89 -13.11 -13.87
N GLN A 125 5.70 -12.13 -14.77
CA GLN A 125 6.65 -11.04 -14.96
C GLN A 125 6.35 -9.86 -14.04
N GLY A 126 7.42 -9.26 -13.51
CA GLY A 126 7.32 -8.21 -12.48
C GLY A 126 7.11 -8.80 -11.08
N ARG A 127 7.49 -8.03 -10.06
CA ARG A 127 7.29 -8.43 -8.66
C ARG A 127 5.92 -8.01 -8.13
N ARG A 128 5.33 -6.98 -8.71
CA ARG A 128 4.02 -6.44 -8.36
C ARG A 128 3.24 -6.14 -9.64
N ASN A 129 2.13 -6.84 -9.79
CA ASN A 129 1.11 -6.60 -10.80
C ASN A 129 -0.16 -6.18 -10.05
N GLN A 130 -0.68 -4.99 -10.32
CA GLN A 130 -1.76 -4.37 -9.53
C GLN A 130 -2.87 -3.82 -10.41
N HIS A 131 -4.07 -3.76 -9.83
CA HIS A 131 -5.32 -3.28 -10.44
C HIS A 131 -5.53 -3.79 -11.88
N PRO A 132 -5.61 -5.11 -12.07
CA PRO A 132 -6.02 -5.67 -13.35
C PRO A 132 -7.47 -5.25 -13.65
N VAL A 133 -7.71 -4.76 -14.87
CA VAL A 133 -9.04 -4.39 -15.37
C VAL A 133 -9.20 -4.97 -16.76
N PHE A 134 -10.28 -5.72 -16.99
CA PHE A 134 -10.63 -6.24 -18.31
C PHE A 134 -11.18 -5.12 -19.20
N SER A 135 -10.93 -5.19 -20.50
CA SER A 135 -11.68 -4.40 -21.48
C SER A 135 -13.17 -4.73 -21.39
N PRO A 136 -14.07 -3.82 -21.81
CA PRO A 136 -15.51 -4.11 -21.87
C PRO A 136 -15.87 -5.36 -22.67
N SER A 137 -15.08 -5.67 -23.71
CA SER A 137 -15.18 -6.88 -24.53
C SER A 137 -14.60 -8.13 -23.87
N GLY A 138 -13.78 -7.99 -22.82
CA GLY A 138 -13.16 -9.09 -22.08
C GLY A 138 -11.95 -9.75 -22.78
N ASP A 139 -11.57 -9.27 -23.96
CA ASP A 139 -10.45 -9.75 -24.78
C ASP A 139 -9.09 -9.20 -24.34
N MET A 140 -9.07 -8.08 -23.61
CA MET A 140 -7.85 -7.42 -23.16
C MET A 140 -7.85 -7.24 -21.64
N LEU A 141 -6.65 -7.18 -21.06
CA LEU A 141 -6.42 -6.88 -19.66
C LEU A 141 -5.39 -5.76 -19.50
N ALA A 142 -5.83 -4.62 -18.97
CA ALA A 142 -4.94 -3.54 -18.55
C ALA A 142 -4.51 -3.76 -17.10
N PHE A 143 -3.22 -3.56 -16.81
CA PHE A 143 -2.71 -3.67 -15.44
C PHE A 143 -1.44 -2.85 -15.26
N ALA A 144 -1.19 -2.44 -14.02
CA ALA A 144 0.04 -1.78 -13.64
C ALA A 144 1.08 -2.82 -13.20
N SER A 145 2.29 -2.77 -13.77
CA SER A 145 3.38 -3.68 -13.39
C SER A 145 4.67 -2.93 -13.14
N ASN A 146 5.41 -3.36 -12.12
CA ASN A 146 6.76 -2.88 -11.86
C ASN A 146 7.84 -3.69 -12.60
N ARG A 147 7.46 -4.48 -13.60
CA ARG A 147 8.41 -5.21 -14.46
C ARG A 147 9.48 -4.26 -14.99
N GLY A 148 10.74 -4.60 -14.73
CA GLY A 148 11.91 -3.80 -15.10
C GLY A 148 12.33 -2.75 -14.07
N TYR A 149 11.69 -2.72 -12.89
CA TYR A 149 12.01 -1.81 -11.79
C TYR A 149 12.10 -2.58 -10.46
N ASP A 150 13.02 -2.16 -9.60
CA ASP A 150 12.96 -2.45 -8.18
C ASP A 150 12.07 -1.37 -7.52
N TYR A 151 11.11 -1.76 -6.66
CA TYR A 151 10.14 -0.90 -5.95
C TYR A 151 8.85 -0.51 -6.73
N ALA A 152 8.10 0.46 -6.19
CA ALA A 152 6.72 0.82 -6.55
C ALA A 152 6.63 1.77 -7.76
N ILE A 153 7.53 1.62 -8.73
CA ILE A 153 7.46 2.31 -10.01
C ILE A 153 6.69 1.40 -10.95
N PHE A 154 5.57 1.88 -11.50
CA PHE A 154 4.71 1.09 -12.35
C PHE A 154 4.66 1.65 -13.77
N ASP A 155 4.63 0.74 -14.73
CA ASP A 155 4.28 1.00 -16.11
C ASP A 155 2.90 0.40 -16.39
N LEU A 156 2.16 0.98 -17.34
CA LEU A 156 0.89 0.46 -17.85
C LEU A 156 1.17 -0.62 -18.89
N TYR A 157 0.62 -1.81 -18.67
CA TYR A 157 0.66 -2.92 -19.61
C TYR A 157 -0.75 -3.29 -20.06
N LEU A 158 -0.82 -3.78 -21.30
CA LEU A 158 -2.02 -4.33 -21.90
C LEU A 158 -1.70 -5.76 -22.37
N MET A 159 -2.49 -6.72 -21.91
CA MET A 159 -2.41 -8.11 -22.28
C MET A 159 -3.59 -8.48 -23.17
N ASP A 160 -3.32 -9.20 -24.25
CA ASP A 160 -4.34 -9.94 -24.99
C ASP A 160 -4.62 -11.27 -24.27
N ILE A 161 -5.88 -11.54 -23.97
CA ILE A 161 -6.28 -12.66 -23.12
C ILE A 161 -6.08 -14.02 -23.80
N GLU A 162 -6.34 -14.11 -25.10
CA GLU A 162 -6.25 -15.35 -25.86
C GLU A 162 -4.79 -15.74 -26.14
N SER A 163 -4.03 -14.82 -26.73
CA SER A 163 -2.63 -15.04 -27.11
C SER A 163 -1.64 -14.95 -25.96
N ARG A 164 -2.04 -14.35 -24.83
CA ARG A 164 -1.18 -13.97 -23.70
C ARG A 164 -0.08 -12.96 -24.05
N GLU A 165 -0.16 -12.31 -25.21
CA GLU A 165 0.80 -11.27 -25.59
C GLU A 165 0.65 -10.05 -24.67
N VAL A 166 1.77 -9.53 -24.17
CA VAL A 166 1.79 -8.38 -23.27
C VAL A 166 2.59 -7.23 -23.88
N LYS A 167 1.93 -6.10 -24.13
CA LYS A 167 2.56 -4.85 -24.58
C LYS A 167 2.58 -3.80 -23.48
N ARG A 168 3.68 -3.03 -23.39
CA ARG A 168 3.74 -1.83 -22.54
C ARG A 168 3.17 -0.64 -23.28
N LEU A 169 2.18 0.02 -22.68
CA LEU A 169 1.55 1.22 -23.25
C LEU A 169 2.20 2.52 -22.76
N LYS A 170 2.41 2.65 -21.44
CA LYS A 170 2.94 3.88 -20.83
C LYS A 170 3.88 3.59 -19.68
N ARG A 171 4.81 4.53 -19.46
CA ARG A 171 5.76 4.47 -18.35
C ARG A 171 5.37 5.39 -17.21
N GLY A 172 5.72 4.99 -15.98
CA GLY A 172 5.62 5.82 -14.79
C GLY A 172 4.19 6.28 -14.48
N ILE A 173 3.27 5.34 -14.38
CA ILE A 173 1.89 5.58 -13.93
C ILE A 173 1.74 5.24 -12.45
N ASN A 174 0.71 5.81 -11.83
CA ASN A 174 0.17 5.28 -10.58
C ASN A 174 -0.67 4.02 -10.90
N PRO A 175 -0.84 3.09 -9.95
CA PRO A 175 -1.25 1.72 -10.30
C PRO A 175 -2.74 1.53 -10.61
N PHE A 176 -3.58 2.55 -10.42
CA PHE A 176 -5.02 2.49 -10.70
C PHE A 176 -5.31 2.88 -12.15
N VAL A 177 -6.01 2.01 -12.87
CA VAL A 177 -6.35 2.15 -14.28
C VAL A 177 -7.82 1.81 -14.50
N SER A 178 -8.46 2.37 -15.53
CA SER A 178 -9.82 2.04 -15.94
C SER A 178 -9.93 2.11 -17.46
N PHE A 179 -10.65 1.18 -18.07
CA PHE A 179 -11.06 1.31 -19.46
C PHE A 179 -12.20 2.32 -19.59
N SER A 180 -12.23 3.02 -20.72
CA SER A 180 -13.46 3.67 -21.21
C SER A 180 -14.49 2.59 -21.59
N PRO A 181 -15.81 2.91 -21.55
CA PRO A 181 -16.84 1.94 -21.89
C PRO A 181 -16.79 1.43 -23.34
N ASP A 182 -16.22 2.23 -24.25
CA ASP A 182 -15.95 1.85 -25.64
C ASP A 182 -14.72 0.91 -25.78
N GLY A 183 -13.92 0.74 -24.73
CA GLY A 183 -12.69 -0.07 -24.75
C GLY A 183 -11.50 0.57 -25.46
N GLU A 184 -11.66 1.75 -26.08
CA GLU A 184 -10.63 2.37 -26.92
C GLU A 184 -9.58 3.14 -26.11
N ARG A 185 -9.90 3.52 -24.88
CA ARG A 185 -9.08 4.40 -24.05
C ARG A 185 -8.88 3.85 -22.65
N ILE A 186 -7.75 4.22 -22.04
CA ILE A 186 -7.40 3.86 -20.66
C ILE A 186 -7.15 5.13 -19.86
N LEU A 187 -7.91 5.28 -18.78
CA LEU A 187 -7.76 6.31 -17.76
C LEU A 187 -6.78 5.84 -16.69
N TYR A 188 -5.88 6.71 -16.28
CA TYR A 188 -4.95 6.48 -15.16
C TYR A 188 -4.52 7.82 -14.57
N SER A 189 -3.72 7.77 -13.49
CA SER A 189 -3.06 8.97 -12.96
C SER A 189 -1.54 8.90 -13.08
N LYS A 190 -0.90 10.07 -13.17
CA LYS A 190 0.55 10.23 -13.10
C LYS A 190 0.91 11.32 -12.11
N THR A 191 1.95 11.04 -11.32
CA THR A 191 2.55 12.00 -10.40
C THR A 191 3.65 12.77 -11.12
N LYS A 192 3.57 14.10 -11.15
CA LYS A 192 4.59 14.98 -11.73
C LYS A 192 4.99 16.07 -10.75
N PHE A 193 6.23 16.56 -10.88
CA PHE A 193 6.69 17.72 -10.13
C PHE A 193 6.06 19.00 -10.70
N TYR A 194 5.45 19.78 -9.83
CA TYR A 194 4.85 21.06 -10.13
C TYR A 194 5.77 22.17 -9.63
N SER A 195 6.64 22.68 -10.50
CA SER A 195 7.64 23.72 -10.15
C SER A 195 7.04 24.94 -9.44
N PRO A 196 5.90 25.53 -9.88
CA PRO A 196 5.32 26.69 -9.20
C PRO A 196 4.90 26.42 -7.75
N LYS A 197 4.63 25.15 -7.41
CA LYS A 197 4.18 24.73 -6.07
C LYS A 197 5.27 23.97 -5.30
N GLY A 198 6.44 23.74 -5.90
CA GLY A 198 7.55 22.99 -5.29
C GLY A 198 7.17 21.58 -4.81
N THR A 199 6.18 20.94 -5.43
CA THR A 199 5.59 19.71 -4.89
C THR A 199 5.19 18.73 -5.99
N PHE A 200 5.06 17.45 -5.64
CA PHE A 200 4.58 16.41 -6.55
C PHE A 200 3.06 16.32 -6.46
N LEU A 201 2.39 16.40 -7.60
CA LEU A 201 0.93 16.30 -7.69
C LEU A 201 0.55 15.23 -8.71
N SER A 202 -0.49 14.48 -8.38
CA SER A 202 -1.13 13.53 -9.28
C SER A 202 -2.19 14.22 -10.12
N ASP A 203 -2.27 13.82 -11.39
CA ASP A 203 -3.33 14.22 -12.30
C ASP A 203 -3.79 13.05 -13.15
N LEU A 204 -5.02 13.17 -13.66
CA LEU A 204 -5.65 12.18 -14.52
C LEU A 204 -5.21 12.36 -15.97
N TYR A 205 -5.04 11.24 -16.64
CA TYR A 205 -4.62 11.13 -18.03
C TYR A 205 -5.48 10.08 -18.72
N LEU A 206 -5.80 10.36 -19.99
CA LEU A 206 -6.52 9.47 -20.87
C LEU A 206 -5.59 9.06 -22.01
N PHE A 207 -5.44 7.76 -22.22
CA PHE A 207 -4.62 7.22 -23.29
C PHE A 207 -5.48 6.51 -24.32
N ASP A 208 -5.41 6.97 -25.56
CA ASP A 208 -5.99 6.34 -26.74
C ASP A 208 -5.05 5.25 -27.25
N ILE A 209 -5.53 4.00 -27.23
CA ILE A 209 -4.73 2.81 -27.50
C ILE A 209 -4.26 2.78 -28.96
N GLU A 210 -5.19 3.00 -29.89
CA GLU A 210 -4.94 2.92 -31.34
C GLU A 210 -4.12 4.11 -31.84
N LYS A 211 -4.47 5.32 -31.41
CA LYS A 211 -3.76 6.54 -31.82
C LYS A 211 -2.43 6.73 -31.10
N ASN A 212 -2.14 5.89 -30.09
CA ASN A 212 -1.00 6.05 -29.18
C ASN A 212 -0.87 7.48 -28.63
N LYS A 213 -2.01 8.11 -28.33
CA LYS A 213 -2.08 9.52 -27.91
C LYS A 213 -2.46 9.61 -26.44
N GLU A 214 -1.70 10.38 -25.67
CA GLU A 214 -2.01 10.71 -24.27
C GLU A 214 -2.61 12.12 -24.21
N GLU A 215 -3.72 12.25 -23.50
CA GLU A 215 -4.36 13.50 -23.13
C GLU A 215 -4.34 13.65 -21.61
N ARG A 216 -4.17 14.87 -21.12
CA ARG A 216 -4.22 15.18 -19.70
C ARG A 216 -5.57 15.81 -19.38
N LEU A 217 -6.28 15.27 -18.40
CA LEU A 217 -7.62 15.72 -18.04
C LEU A 217 -7.62 16.70 -16.86
N THR A 218 -6.67 16.58 -15.92
CA THR A 218 -6.60 17.46 -14.74
C THR A 218 -5.23 18.11 -14.57
N TYR A 219 -5.20 19.23 -13.84
CA TYR A 219 -3.99 20.03 -13.65
C TYR A 219 -3.77 20.44 -12.19
N GLY A 220 -2.90 19.71 -11.50
CA GLY A 220 -2.49 19.99 -10.13
C GLY A 220 -3.60 19.76 -9.11
N LEU A 221 -4.56 18.90 -9.43
CA LEU A 221 -5.71 18.63 -8.57
C LEU A 221 -5.41 17.62 -7.46
N ARG A 222 -4.28 16.88 -7.54
CA ARG A 222 -4.00 15.71 -6.68
C ARG A 222 -5.06 14.63 -6.88
N ALA A 223 -5.39 14.40 -8.14
CA ALA A 223 -6.40 13.44 -8.56
C ALA A 223 -5.77 12.07 -8.80
N ASP A 224 -6.34 11.02 -8.20
CA ASP A 224 -5.99 9.63 -8.40
C ASP A 224 -7.24 8.71 -8.36
N GLN A 225 -7.04 7.40 -8.49
CA GLN A 225 -8.09 6.37 -8.32
C GLN A 225 -9.38 6.70 -9.08
N ALA A 226 -9.26 6.88 -10.40
CA ALA A 226 -10.35 7.35 -11.23
C ALA A 226 -11.01 6.20 -12.01
N SER A 227 -12.33 6.29 -12.19
CA SER A 227 -13.15 5.32 -12.90
C SER A 227 -14.18 6.02 -13.80
N PHE A 228 -14.42 5.43 -14.98
CA PHE A 228 -15.41 5.94 -15.92
C PHE A 228 -16.84 5.64 -15.48
N SER A 229 -17.77 6.52 -15.80
CA SER A 229 -19.18 6.20 -15.80
C SER A 229 -19.49 5.18 -16.91
N PRO A 230 -20.57 4.38 -16.80
CA PRO A 230 -20.92 3.36 -17.80
C PRO A 230 -21.15 3.91 -19.20
N HIS A 231 -21.55 5.18 -19.32
CA HIS A 231 -21.74 5.87 -20.59
C HIS A 231 -20.51 6.69 -21.05
N GLY A 232 -19.48 6.80 -20.21
CA GLY A 232 -18.21 7.41 -20.58
C GLY A 232 -18.21 8.94 -20.57
N GLU A 233 -19.30 9.57 -20.15
CA GLU A 233 -19.45 11.04 -20.10
C GLU A 233 -18.79 11.65 -18.86
N LYS A 234 -18.63 10.85 -17.80
CA LYS A 234 -18.17 11.30 -16.48
C LYS A 234 -17.10 10.39 -15.93
N ILE A 235 -16.28 10.95 -15.05
CA ILE A 235 -15.22 10.26 -14.32
C ILE A 235 -15.39 10.56 -12.84
N VAL A 236 -15.52 9.52 -12.02
CA VAL A 236 -15.39 9.67 -10.56
C VAL A 236 -13.92 9.46 -10.20
N PHE A 237 -13.41 10.25 -9.27
CA PHE A 237 -12.01 10.15 -8.84
C PHE A 237 -11.83 10.59 -7.39
N VAL A 238 -10.69 10.23 -6.82
CA VAL A 238 -10.28 10.65 -5.48
C VAL A 238 -9.38 11.87 -5.59
N LYS A 239 -9.67 12.91 -4.79
CA LYS A 239 -8.86 14.11 -4.66
C LYS A 239 -8.27 14.20 -3.26
N GLN A 240 -6.96 14.29 -3.17
CA GLN A 240 -6.22 14.36 -1.91
C GLN A 240 -6.00 15.83 -1.48
N GLN A 241 -6.61 16.26 -0.38
CA GLN A 241 -6.50 17.64 0.10
C GLN A 241 -6.63 17.73 1.63
N GLY A 242 -5.73 18.50 2.27
CA GLY A 242 -5.85 18.78 3.71
C GLY A 242 -5.62 17.59 4.65
N GLY A 243 -5.19 16.44 4.14
CA GLY A 243 -5.13 15.19 4.89
C GLY A 243 -6.33 14.29 4.63
N ASN A 244 -7.40 14.79 4.01
CA ASN A 244 -8.55 14.01 3.58
C ASN A 244 -8.38 13.51 2.13
N SER A 245 -9.10 12.43 1.82
CA SER A 245 -9.37 12.03 0.45
C SER A 245 -10.88 12.09 0.17
N ASN A 246 -11.27 12.95 -0.76
CA ASN A 246 -12.67 13.21 -1.10
C ASN A 246 -12.98 12.73 -2.51
N LEU A 247 -14.24 12.38 -2.76
CA LEU A 247 -14.72 11.99 -4.08
C LEU A 247 -15.11 13.22 -4.89
N TYR A 248 -14.73 13.21 -6.15
CA TYR A 248 -15.05 14.24 -7.11
C TYR A 248 -15.54 13.62 -8.41
N LEU A 249 -16.34 14.38 -9.13
CA LEU A 249 -16.88 14.05 -10.44
C LEU A 249 -16.29 15.02 -11.47
N LEU A 250 -15.71 14.49 -12.52
CA LEU A 250 -15.24 15.22 -13.69
C LEU A 250 -16.20 14.93 -14.86
N ASP A 251 -16.78 15.97 -15.44
CA ASP A 251 -17.51 15.90 -16.70
C ASP A 251 -16.52 16.08 -17.86
N ILE A 252 -16.47 15.13 -18.78
CA ILE A 252 -15.42 15.09 -19.82
C ILE A 252 -15.65 16.14 -20.90
N HIS A 253 -16.90 16.50 -21.18
CA HIS A 253 -17.23 17.44 -22.26
C HIS A 253 -16.97 18.89 -21.83
N SER A 254 -17.39 19.24 -20.62
CA SER A 254 -17.25 20.59 -20.07
C SER A 254 -15.91 20.82 -19.38
N ASN A 255 -15.19 19.75 -19.01
CA ASN A 255 -14.06 19.77 -18.06
C ASN A 255 -14.43 20.32 -16.68
N GLU A 256 -15.72 20.30 -16.32
CA GLU A 256 -16.17 20.73 -15.00
C GLU A 256 -15.83 19.67 -13.95
N VAL A 257 -15.32 20.13 -12.81
CA VAL A 257 -14.99 19.28 -11.65
C VAL A 257 -15.86 19.70 -10.47
N SER A 258 -16.65 18.77 -9.94
CA SER A 258 -17.55 18.99 -8.81
C SER A 258 -17.27 18.01 -7.66
N PRO A 259 -17.34 18.45 -6.39
CA PRO A 259 -17.20 17.56 -5.25
C PRO A 259 -18.46 16.70 -5.05
N LEU A 260 -18.27 15.45 -4.62
CA LEU A 260 -19.33 14.55 -4.18
C LEU A 260 -19.33 14.38 -2.64
N THR A 261 -18.14 14.45 -2.03
CA THR A 261 -17.95 14.48 -0.57
C THR A 261 -17.19 15.73 -0.16
N HIS A 262 -17.29 16.11 1.12
CA HIS A 262 -16.86 17.43 1.61
C HIS A 262 -16.10 17.35 2.95
N ASP A 263 -15.49 16.21 3.26
CA ASP A 263 -14.80 16.01 4.54
C ASP A 263 -13.53 16.88 4.64
N ASP A 264 -13.33 17.54 5.78
CA ASP A 264 -12.24 18.51 6.00
C ASP A 264 -11.53 18.38 7.36
N ASP A 265 -11.80 17.30 8.10
CA ASP A 265 -11.26 17.02 9.43
C ASP A 265 -9.79 16.54 9.46
N GLY A 266 -9.19 16.32 8.30
CA GLY A 266 -7.85 15.77 8.13
C GLY A 266 -7.73 14.27 8.36
N LEU A 267 -8.84 13.56 8.59
CA LEU A 267 -8.86 12.14 9.01
C LEU A 267 -9.56 11.24 7.99
N VAL A 268 -10.64 11.68 7.36
CA VAL A 268 -11.45 10.84 6.46
C VAL A 268 -10.67 10.44 5.20
N GLN A 269 -10.73 9.14 4.87
CA GLN A 269 -10.13 8.58 3.67
C GLN A 269 -11.15 7.77 2.86
N ASN A 270 -11.52 8.27 1.68
CA ASN A 270 -12.27 7.55 0.64
C ASN A 270 -11.30 6.98 -0.43
N PHE A 271 -11.59 5.78 -0.95
CA PHE A 271 -10.72 5.07 -1.90
C PHE A 271 -11.50 4.37 -3.01
N SER A 272 -10.83 4.19 -4.15
CA SER A 272 -11.25 3.28 -5.24
C SER A 272 -12.73 3.38 -5.66
N PRO A 273 -13.24 4.59 -5.96
CA PRO A 273 -14.62 4.76 -6.33
C PRO A 273 -14.94 4.07 -7.68
N SER A 274 -16.13 3.50 -7.79
CA SER A 274 -16.63 2.90 -9.02
C SER A 274 -18.12 3.17 -9.19
N PHE A 275 -18.57 3.38 -10.42
CA PHE A 275 -19.99 3.48 -10.72
C PHE A 275 -20.66 2.11 -10.69
N SER A 276 -21.95 2.09 -10.33
CA SER A 276 -22.84 0.98 -10.64
C SER A 276 -23.02 0.84 -12.16
N PRO A 277 -23.38 -0.35 -12.67
CA PRO A 277 -23.57 -0.57 -14.11
C PRO A 277 -24.62 0.33 -14.76
N ASP A 278 -25.64 0.76 -14.00
CA ASP A 278 -26.67 1.72 -14.43
C ASP A 278 -26.23 3.19 -14.31
N GLY A 279 -25.09 3.46 -13.67
CA GLY A 279 -24.55 4.80 -13.45
C GLY A 279 -25.25 5.62 -12.35
N GLU A 280 -26.25 5.05 -11.65
CA GLU A 280 -27.04 5.78 -10.65
C GLU A 280 -26.34 5.91 -9.28
N ARG A 281 -25.35 5.05 -9.02
CA ARG A 281 -24.68 4.96 -7.71
C ARG A 281 -23.18 4.88 -7.86
N ILE A 282 -22.49 5.23 -6.79
CA ILE A 282 -21.03 5.09 -6.65
C ILE A 282 -20.75 4.28 -5.39
N VAL A 283 -19.90 3.26 -5.50
CA VAL A 283 -19.32 2.51 -4.38
C VAL A 283 -17.89 2.98 -4.14
N PHE A 284 -17.46 3.08 -2.89
CA PHE A 284 -16.14 3.56 -2.45
C PHE A 284 -15.83 3.15 -1.01
#